data_AF-A0A7Y2Z8N7-F1
#
_entry.id   AF-A0A7Y2Z8N7-F1
#
_cell.length_a   1.000
_cell.length_b   1.000
_cell.length_c   1.000
_cell.angle_alpha   90.00
_cell.angle_beta   90.00
_cell.angle_gamma   90.00
#
_symmetry.space_group_name_H-M   'P 1'
#
loop_
_entity.id
_entity.type
_entity.pdbx_description
1 polymer ?
#
loop_
_entity_poly.entity_id
_entity_poly.type
_entity_poly.pdbx_seq_one_letter_code
_entity_poly.pdbx_strand_id
1 'polypeptide(L)'
;MKALYKLTGGGIVLATACKLKYYYSHANSEDLDWIIGPTAFVAELFTDLSFSPEPGYGWVDVAHSVVLAPVCAGVNFLIIAFCMSSFQILWKKHSPNVLVTGIVLAATASYLLTIFANAMRIVLAVILFTLDIYSAWLTPDMVHRVAGIVVYYLLLCLYSQAVNWSVSGQNNRGQMGENPFRKQALRLVPLFWYLLFSVGVPLANNSLRADPELFLRHAATVGAVTAVLTLILYKAQRWYLWVIKDRYNARQPTASSLE
;
A
#
# COMPACT_ATOMS: atom_id res chain seq x y z
N MET A 1 11.08 -18.77 -24.57
CA MET A 1 10.46 -17.44 -24.83
C MET A 1 9.56 -16.95 -23.69
N LYS A 2 8.56 -17.71 -23.23
CA LYS A 2 7.63 -17.23 -22.16
C LYS A 2 8.27 -16.89 -20.82
N ALA A 3 9.23 -17.70 -20.36
CA ALA A 3 9.96 -17.43 -19.12
C ALA A 3 10.91 -16.23 -19.26
N LEU A 4 11.54 -16.08 -20.43
CA LEU A 4 12.54 -15.04 -20.68
C LEU A 4 11.94 -13.64 -20.55
N TYR A 5 10.81 -13.33 -21.20
CA TYR A 5 10.24 -11.98 -21.10
C TYR A 5 9.67 -11.67 -19.71
N LYS A 6 9.27 -12.69 -18.93
CA LYS A 6 8.82 -12.49 -17.54
C LYS A 6 9.99 -12.17 -16.62
N LEU A 7 11.13 -12.84 -16.82
CA LEU A 7 12.36 -12.56 -16.10
C LEU A 7 12.90 -11.16 -16.44
N THR A 8 12.94 -10.81 -17.72
CA THR A 8 13.35 -9.46 -18.13
C THR A 8 12.39 -8.39 -17.62
N GLY A 9 11.07 -8.63 -17.70
CA GLY A 9 10.06 -7.74 -17.15
C GLY A 9 10.18 -7.54 -15.64
N GLY A 10 10.38 -8.62 -14.88
CA GLY A 10 10.63 -8.55 -13.43
C GLY A 10 11.93 -7.79 -13.11
N GLY A 11 12.99 -8.02 -13.88
CA GLY A 11 14.25 -7.29 -13.76
C GLY A 11 14.08 -5.78 -13.99
N ILE A 12 13.31 -5.38 -15.01
CA ILE A 12 13.01 -3.97 -15.30
C ILE A 12 12.21 -3.32 -14.16
N VAL A 13 11.18 -4.01 -13.65
CA VAL A 13 10.38 -3.52 -12.52
C VAL A 13 11.25 -3.28 -11.29
N LEU A 14 12.09 -4.26 -10.92
CA LEU A 14 12.99 -4.14 -9.77
C LEU A 14 14.06 -3.07 -10.00
N ALA A 15 14.64 -2.98 -11.19
CA ALA A 15 15.62 -1.94 -11.51
C ALA A 15 14.99 -0.54 -11.40
N THR A 16 13.76 -0.37 -11.87
CA THR A 16 13.00 0.89 -11.76
C THR A 16 12.75 1.24 -10.29
N ALA A 17 12.29 0.26 -9.49
CA ALA A 17 12.09 0.43 -8.06
C ALA A 17 13.39 0.81 -7.31
N CYS A 18 14.51 0.15 -7.63
CA CYS A 18 15.80 0.46 -7.04
C CYS A 18 16.31 1.85 -7.42
N LYS A 19 16.17 2.25 -8.69
CA LYS A 19 16.53 3.60 -9.15
C LYS A 19 15.70 4.67 -8.45
N LEU A 20 14.38 4.48 -8.36
CA LEU A 20 13.50 5.40 -7.64
C LEU A 20 13.85 5.47 -6.15
N LYS A 21 14.16 4.32 -5.53
CA LYS A 21 14.57 4.25 -4.13
C LYS A 21 15.89 4.99 -3.88
N TYR A 22 16.85 4.84 -4.79
CA TYR A 22 18.16 5.50 -4.74
C TYR A 22 18.04 7.02 -4.93
N TYR A 23 17.22 7.45 -5.89
CA TYR A 23 16.91 8.87 -6.09
C TYR A 23 16.28 9.46 -4.82
N TYR A 24 15.22 8.82 -4.31
CA TYR A 24 14.54 9.26 -3.09
C TYR A 24 15.45 9.33 -1.85
N SER A 25 16.44 8.45 -1.72
CA SER A 25 17.34 8.48 -0.55
C SER A 25 18.30 9.67 -0.54
N HIS A 26 18.46 10.38 -1.66
CA HIS A 26 19.32 11.57 -1.79
C HIS A 26 18.51 12.85 -2.06
N ALA A 27 17.20 12.72 -2.26
CA ALA A 27 16.32 13.82 -2.63
C ALA A 27 15.99 14.72 -1.43
N ASN A 28 15.98 16.03 -1.66
CA ASN A 28 15.41 17.00 -0.72
C ASN A 28 13.90 17.17 -0.97
N SER A 29 13.24 18.11 -0.29
CA SER A 29 11.80 18.34 -0.48
C SER A 29 11.47 18.84 -1.89
N GLU A 30 12.32 19.70 -2.47
CA GLU A 30 12.13 20.33 -3.80
C GLU A 30 12.25 19.29 -4.93
N ASP A 31 13.19 18.36 -4.81
CA ASP A 31 13.32 17.20 -5.72
C ASP A 31 12.05 16.34 -5.75
N LEU A 32 11.24 16.38 -4.69
CA LEU A 32 10.04 15.58 -4.52
C LEU A 32 8.75 16.35 -4.82
N ASP A 33 8.84 17.56 -5.39
CA ASP A 33 7.68 18.39 -5.73
C ASP A 33 6.68 17.67 -6.64
N TRP A 34 7.17 16.82 -7.55
CA TRP A 34 6.32 16.04 -8.46
C TRP A 34 5.32 15.14 -7.72
N ILE A 35 5.59 14.71 -6.49
CA ILE A 35 4.69 13.89 -5.68
C ILE A 35 4.13 14.64 -4.47
N ILE A 36 4.90 15.54 -3.87
CA ILE A 36 4.48 16.33 -2.71
C ILE A 36 3.42 17.35 -3.13
N GLY A 37 3.64 18.10 -4.21
CA GLY A 37 2.69 19.13 -4.67
C GLY A 37 1.28 18.57 -4.93
N PRO A 38 1.13 17.51 -5.74
CA PRO A 38 -0.17 16.87 -5.93
C PRO A 38 -0.76 16.29 -4.64
N THR A 39 0.07 15.80 -3.71
CA THR A 39 -0.40 15.33 -2.40
C THR A 39 -0.95 16.50 -1.57
N ALA A 40 -0.22 17.61 -1.52
CA ALA A 40 -0.62 18.81 -0.79
C ALA A 40 -1.98 19.31 -1.27
N PHE A 41 -2.15 19.47 -2.58
CA PHE A 41 -3.42 19.85 -3.19
C PHE A 41 -4.57 18.91 -2.81
N VAL A 42 -4.36 17.59 -2.81
CA VAL A 42 -5.40 16.64 -2.38
C VAL A 42 -5.68 16.76 -0.89
N ALA A 43 -4.69 17.02 -0.04
CA ALA A 43 -4.90 17.21 1.39
C ALA A 43 -5.71 18.49 1.69
N GLU A 44 -5.44 19.59 0.97
CA GLU A 44 -6.21 20.85 1.04
C GLU A 44 -7.67 20.65 0.66
N LEU A 45 -7.98 19.72 -0.25
CA LEU A 45 -9.38 19.43 -0.59
C LEU A 45 -10.19 18.86 0.60
N PHE A 46 -9.52 18.25 1.58
CA PHE A 46 -10.18 17.63 2.74
C PHE A 46 -10.03 18.42 4.04
N THR A 47 -9.28 19.53 4.04
CA THR A 47 -8.91 20.27 5.25
C THR A 47 -8.81 21.76 4.99
N ASP A 48 -8.81 22.58 6.04
CA ASP A 48 -8.56 24.02 5.93
C ASP A 48 -7.05 24.35 5.85
N LEU A 49 -6.21 23.38 5.47
CA LEU A 49 -4.79 23.58 5.24
C LEU A 49 -4.57 24.36 3.94
N SER A 50 -3.47 25.11 3.88
CA SER A 50 -3.02 25.85 2.71
C SER A 50 -1.51 25.73 2.60
N PHE A 51 -1.04 24.76 1.81
CA PHE A 51 0.38 24.53 1.63
C PHE A 51 0.95 25.47 0.56
N SER A 52 1.96 26.24 0.93
CA SER A 52 2.77 27.02 -0.01
C SER A 52 4.18 26.44 -0.12
N PRO A 53 4.79 26.44 -1.32
CA PRO A 53 6.18 26.06 -1.48
C PRO A 53 7.09 27.15 -0.87
N GLU A 54 7.96 26.77 0.06
CA GLU A 54 8.95 27.63 0.68
C GLU A 54 10.38 27.14 0.36
N PRO A 55 11.24 27.99 -0.23
CA PRO A 55 12.60 27.62 -0.60
C PRO A 55 13.40 27.04 0.58
N GLY A 56 14.02 25.89 0.37
CA GLY A 56 14.83 25.20 1.39
C GLY A 56 14.04 24.40 2.46
N TYR A 57 12.73 24.61 2.59
CA TYR A 57 11.87 23.87 3.54
C TYR A 57 10.91 22.89 2.84
N GLY A 58 10.53 23.16 1.59
CA GLY A 58 9.53 22.41 0.86
C GLY A 58 8.13 22.99 1.04
N TRP A 59 7.10 22.15 1.02
CA TRP A 59 5.71 22.60 1.15
C TRP A 59 5.34 22.77 2.63
N VAL A 60 4.89 23.97 3.00
CA VAL A 60 4.56 24.31 4.39
C VAL A 60 3.19 24.97 4.47
N ASP A 61 2.50 24.71 5.57
CA ASP A 61 1.35 25.47 6.01
C ASP A 61 1.74 26.20 7.31
N VAL A 62 1.87 27.53 7.21
CA VAL A 62 2.34 28.38 8.31
C VAL A 62 1.29 28.50 9.41
N ALA A 63 0.00 28.52 9.04
CA ALA A 63 -1.11 28.71 9.97
C ALA A 63 -1.23 27.59 11.00
N HIS A 64 -0.99 26.35 10.57
CA HIS A 64 -1.07 25.13 11.39
C HIS A 64 0.31 24.57 11.73
N SER A 65 1.40 25.25 11.33
CA SER A 65 2.79 24.83 11.57
C SER A 65 3.10 23.42 11.05
N VAL A 66 2.61 23.09 9.85
CA VAL A 66 2.80 21.78 9.22
C VAL A 66 3.83 21.89 8.10
N VAL A 67 4.83 21.01 8.10
CA VAL A 67 5.87 20.93 7.05
C VAL A 67 5.83 19.56 6.39
N LEU A 68 5.72 19.52 5.06
CA LEU A 68 5.80 18.30 4.27
C LEU A 68 7.26 17.96 3.94
N ALA A 69 7.94 17.33 4.90
CA ALA A 69 9.29 16.82 4.74
C ALA A 69 9.37 15.63 3.75
N PRO A 70 10.55 15.25 3.24
CA PRO A 70 10.71 14.13 2.29
C PRO A 70 10.10 12.80 2.79
N VAL A 71 10.08 12.57 4.10
CA VAL A 71 9.46 11.39 4.73
C VAL A 71 7.92 11.32 4.54
N CYS A 72 7.32 12.46 4.20
CA CYS A 72 5.92 12.63 3.87
C CYS A 72 5.66 12.52 2.36
N ALA A 73 6.65 12.23 1.51
CA ALA A 73 6.44 12.14 0.05
C ALA A 73 5.75 10.84 -0.41
N GLY A 74 5.65 9.82 0.45
CA GLY A 74 5.00 8.55 0.12
C GLY A 74 5.74 7.66 -0.89
N VAL A 75 6.96 8.02 -1.32
CA VAL A 75 7.70 7.28 -2.37
C VAL A 75 7.94 5.80 -2.02
N ASN A 76 8.17 5.48 -0.74
CA ASN A 76 8.28 4.07 -0.31
C ASN A 76 6.99 3.30 -0.59
N PHE A 77 5.83 3.91 -0.34
CA PHE A 77 4.53 3.30 -0.60
C PHE A 77 4.28 3.16 -2.11
N LEU A 78 4.67 4.15 -2.91
CA LEU A 78 4.64 4.07 -4.38
C LEU A 78 5.42 2.86 -4.88
N ILE A 79 6.66 2.67 -4.41
CA ILE A 79 7.50 1.54 -4.79
C ILE A 79 6.82 0.21 -4.42
N ILE A 80 6.26 0.11 -3.21
CA ILE A 80 5.56 -1.10 -2.75
C ILE A 80 4.35 -1.40 -3.65
N ALA A 81 3.49 -0.41 -3.89
CA ALA A 81 2.29 -0.55 -4.69
C ALA A 81 2.62 -0.91 -6.14
N PHE A 82 3.62 -0.24 -6.73
CA PHE A 82 4.11 -0.51 -8.09
C PHE A 82 4.66 -1.92 -8.23
N CYS A 83 5.57 -2.34 -7.34
CA CYS A 83 6.15 -3.68 -7.37
C CYS A 83 5.05 -4.75 -7.21
N MET A 84 4.21 -4.62 -6.18
CA MET A 84 3.14 -5.57 -5.91
C MET A 84 2.24 -5.79 -7.12
N SER A 85 1.71 -4.69 -7.69
CA SER A 85 0.79 -4.76 -8.83
C SER A 85 1.47 -5.26 -10.10
N SER A 86 2.70 -4.81 -10.38
CA SER A 86 3.49 -5.27 -11.53
C SER A 86 3.78 -6.78 -11.47
N PHE A 87 4.18 -7.30 -10.31
CA PHE A 87 4.42 -8.73 -10.14
C PHE A 87 3.13 -9.56 -10.23
N GLN A 88 2.00 -9.06 -9.74
CA GLN A 88 0.69 -9.72 -9.94
C GLN A 88 0.33 -9.84 -11.42
N ILE A 89 0.62 -8.80 -12.22
CA ILE A 89 0.38 -8.79 -13.67
C ILE A 89 1.36 -9.73 -14.39
N LEU A 90 2.67 -9.66 -14.06
CA LEU A 90 3.72 -10.53 -14.62
C LEU A 90 3.40 -12.03 -14.44
N TRP A 91 2.90 -12.41 -13.27
CA TRP A 91 2.56 -13.80 -12.99
C TRP A 91 1.34 -14.28 -13.78
N LYS A 92 0.32 -13.43 -13.93
CA LYS A 92 -0.97 -13.83 -14.52
C LYS A 92 -1.08 -13.65 -16.04
N LYS A 93 -0.37 -12.69 -16.64
CA LYS A 93 -0.45 -12.43 -18.08
C LYS A 93 0.61 -13.21 -18.85
N HIS A 94 0.28 -13.56 -20.10
CA HIS A 94 1.14 -14.36 -20.98
C HIS A 94 1.52 -13.67 -22.30
N SER A 95 0.97 -12.49 -22.58
CA SER A 95 1.24 -11.71 -23.79
C SER A 95 2.12 -10.50 -23.45
N PRO A 96 3.19 -10.22 -24.23
CA PRO A 96 4.10 -9.10 -23.96
C PRO A 96 3.43 -7.73 -24.09
N ASN A 97 2.56 -7.51 -25.08
CA ASN A 97 1.89 -6.22 -25.26
C ASN A 97 0.92 -5.91 -24.10
N VAL A 98 0.18 -6.93 -23.66
CA VAL A 98 -0.71 -6.83 -22.50
C VAL A 98 0.08 -6.63 -21.21
N LEU A 99 1.27 -7.22 -21.12
CA LEU A 99 2.16 -7.03 -19.98
C LEU A 99 2.69 -5.60 -19.90
N VAL A 100 3.21 -5.05 -21.00
CA VAL A 100 3.72 -3.67 -21.05
C VAL A 100 2.60 -2.69 -20.68
N THR A 101 1.44 -2.83 -21.33
CA THR A 101 0.27 -1.99 -21.02
C THR A 101 -0.15 -2.14 -19.55
N GLY A 102 -0.15 -3.35 -19.02
CA GLY A 102 -0.47 -3.62 -17.62
C GLY A 102 0.52 -2.99 -16.64
N ILE A 103 1.82 -3.02 -16.94
CA ILE A 103 2.85 -2.38 -16.10
C ILE A 103 2.71 -0.86 -16.13
N VAL A 104 2.44 -0.25 -17.29
CA VAL A 104 2.19 1.19 -17.39
C VAL A 104 0.97 1.59 -16.57
N LEU A 105 -0.14 0.86 -16.72
CA LEU A 105 -1.34 1.09 -15.92
C LEU A 105 -1.10 0.88 -14.42
N ALA A 106 -0.29 -0.12 -14.04
CA ALA A 106 0.10 -0.35 -12.65
C ALA A 106 0.94 0.80 -12.10
N ALA A 107 1.86 1.36 -12.89
CA ALA A 107 2.64 2.54 -12.51
C ALA A 107 1.71 3.74 -12.28
N THR A 108 0.83 4.07 -13.22
CA THR A 108 -0.15 5.17 -13.09
C THR A 108 -1.07 4.96 -11.89
N ALA A 109 -1.65 3.77 -11.73
CA ALA A 109 -2.55 3.49 -10.62
C ALA A 109 -1.83 3.54 -9.27
N SER A 110 -0.59 3.06 -9.19
CA SER A 110 0.21 3.13 -7.96
C SER A 110 0.58 4.57 -7.59
N TYR A 111 0.83 5.43 -8.58
CA TYR A 111 1.07 6.85 -8.39
C TYR A 111 -0.15 7.57 -7.84
N LEU A 112 -1.32 7.40 -8.47
CA LEU A 112 -2.58 7.99 -8.01
C LEU A 112 -2.97 7.49 -6.62
N LEU A 113 -2.82 6.19 -6.37
CA LEU A 113 -3.05 5.60 -5.05
C LEU A 113 -2.11 6.21 -4.00
N THR A 114 -0.86 6.49 -4.36
CA THR A 114 0.10 7.09 -3.44
C THR A 114 -0.29 8.51 -3.08
N ILE A 115 -0.65 9.35 -4.05
CA ILE A 115 -1.14 10.71 -3.79
C ILE A 115 -2.30 10.66 -2.80
N PHE A 116 -3.31 9.82 -3.08
CA PHE A 116 -4.48 9.70 -2.22
C PHE A 116 -4.13 9.17 -0.82
N ALA A 117 -3.38 8.06 -0.74
CA ALA A 117 -3.00 7.44 0.53
C ALA A 117 -2.18 8.40 1.41
N ASN A 118 -1.26 9.13 0.77
CA ASN A 118 -0.36 10.04 1.45
C ASN A 118 -1.09 11.32 1.90
N ALA A 119 -2.04 11.82 1.12
CA ALA A 119 -2.93 12.91 1.54
C ALA A 119 -3.76 12.49 2.76
N MET A 120 -4.40 11.31 2.73
CA MET A 120 -5.14 10.77 3.88
C MET A 120 -4.25 10.60 5.11
N ARG A 121 -2.99 10.18 4.94
CA ARG A 121 -2.03 10.07 6.05
C ARG A 121 -1.71 11.44 6.66
N ILE A 122 -1.53 12.48 5.84
CA ILE A 122 -1.26 13.85 6.32
C ILE A 122 -2.48 14.38 7.07
N VAL A 123 -3.67 14.29 6.47
CA VAL A 123 -4.92 14.75 7.09
C VAL A 123 -5.17 14.04 8.42
N LEU A 124 -4.99 12.71 8.46
CA LEU A 124 -5.13 11.94 9.68
C LEU A 124 -4.08 12.34 10.73
N ALA A 125 -2.84 12.63 10.33
CA ALA A 125 -1.81 13.09 11.26
C ALA A 125 -2.16 14.45 11.89
N VAL A 126 -2.69 15.40 11.10
CA VAL A 126 -3.14 16.71 11.59
C VAL A 126 -4.31 16.55 12.56
N ILE A 127 -5.32 15.77 12.18
CA ILE A 127 -6.49 15.52 13.05
C ILE A 127 -6.05 14.88 14.38
N LEU A 128 -5.22 13.83 14.35
CA LEU A 128 -4.79 13.17 15.59
C LEU A 128 -3.92 14.08 16.45
N PHE A 129 -3.18 15.01 15.85
CA PHE A 129 -2.45 16.04 16.58
C PHE A 129 -3.37 17.02 17.29
N THR A 130 -4.44 17.47 16.63
CA THR A 130 -5.43 18.38 17.26
C THR A 130 -6.26 17.73 18.37
N LEU A 131 -6.45 16.40 18.33
CA LEU A 131 -7.22 15.68 19.35
C LEU A 131 -6.46 15.44 20.66
N ASP A 132 -5.16 15.79 20.70
CA ASP A 132 -4.27 15.66 21.88
C ASP A 132 -4.40 14.32 22.62
N ILE A 133 -4.51 13.22 21.86
CA ILE A 133 -4.65 11.85 22.40
C ILE A 133 -3.33 11.30 22.97
N TYR A 134 -2.37 12.19 23.21
CA TYR A 134 -1.01 11.85 23.58
C TYR A 134 -0.94 11.49 25.06
N SER A 135 -0.20 10.42 25.36
CA SER A 135 0.06 9.98 26.72
C SER A 135 1.50 9.51 26.84
N ALA A 136 1.97 9.19 28.05
CA ALA A 136 3.31 8.64 28.27
C ALA A 136 3.61 7.39 27.41
N TRP A 137 2.58 6.67 26.95
CA TRP A 137 2.69 5.48 26.10
C TRP A 137 2.39 5.76 24.61
N LEU A 138 1.70 6.85 24.29
CA LEU A 138 1.31 7.26 22.93
C LEU A 138 2.01 8.56 22.57
N THR A 139 3.27 8.46 22.12
CA THR A 139 4.00 9.62 21.62
C THR A 139 3.47 10.05 20.25
N PRO A 140 3.61 11.34 19.88
CA PRO A 140 3.23 11.83 18.55
C PRO A 140 3.84 11.02 17.40
N ASP A 141 5.12 10.67 17.51
CA ASP A 141 5.82 9.86 16.52
C ASP A 141 5.21 8.46 16.37
N MET A 142 4.81 7.84 17.48
CA MET A 142 4.20 6.52 17.46
C MET A 142 2.82 6.55 16.83
N VAL A 143 2.00 7.53 17.21
CA VAL A 143 0.66 7.74 16.64
C VAL A 143 0.75 7.98 15.13
N HIS A 144 1.63 8.89 14.71
CA HIS A 144 1.85 9.19 13.29
C HIS A 144 2.32 7.96 12.51
N ARG A 145 3.23 7.17 13.08
CA ARG A 145 3.72 5.92 12.48
C ARG A 145 2.62 4.89 12.33
N VAL A 146 1.83 4.64 13.38
CA VAL A 146 0.71 3.68 13.35
C VAL A 146 -0.37 4.12 12.36
N ALA A 147 -0.75 5.40 12.38
CA ALA A 147 -1.70 5.98 11.42
C ALA A 147 -1.24 5.75 9.97
N GLY A 148 0.04 6.04 9.68
CA GLY A 148 0.63 5.78 8.37
C GLY A 148 0.61 4.30 7.98
N ILE A 149 0.94 3.39 8.91
CA ILE A 149 0.88 1.95 8.65
C ILE A 149 -0.55 1.50 8.33
N VAL A 150 -1.54 1.94 9.11
CA VAL A 150 -2.94 1.58 8.92
C VAL A 150 -3.44 2.04 7.55
N VAL A 151 -3.25 3.33 7.21
CA VAL A 151 -3.71 3.90 5.93
C VAL A 151 -3.05 3.17 4.75
N TYR A 152 -1.72 3.07 4.75
CA TYR A 152 -0.99 2.46 3.65
C TYR A 152 -1.31 0.97 3.51
N TYR A 153 -1.31 0.22 4.60
CA TYR A 153 -1.51 -1.22 4.53
C TYR A 153 -2.93 -1.57 4.07
N LEU A 154 -3.95 -0.89 4.59
CA LEU A 154 -5.35 -1.12 4.18
C LEU A 154 -5.56 -0.78 2.70
N LEU A 155 -5.06 0.38 2.25
CA LEU A 155 -5.15 0.76 0.83
C LEU A 155 -4.37 -0.18 -0.07
N LEU A 156 -3.22 -0.69 0.36
CA LEU A 156 -2.46 -1.71 -0.38
C LEU A 156 -3.24 -3.01 -0.51
N CYS A 157 -3.90 -3.47 0.57
CA CYS A 157 -4.75 -4.65 0.55
C CYS A 157 -5.94 -4.49 -0.42
N LEU A 158 -6.59 -3.32 -0.43
CA LEU A 158 -7.68 -3.03 -1.36
C LEU A 158 -7.18 -2.97 -2.81
N TYR A 159 -6.06 -2.28 -3.04
CA TYR A 159 -5.46 -2.17 -4.37
C TYR A 159 -5.03 -3.54 -4.92
N SER A 160 -4.44 -4.39 -4.09
CA SER A 160 -4.07 -5.76 -4.47
C SER A 160 -5.27 -6.60 -4.88
N GLN A 161 -6.40 -6.45 -4.18
CA GLN A 161 -7.65 -7.12 -4.53
C GLN A 161 -8.21 -6.58 -5.85
N ALA A 162 -8.21 -5.27 -6.05
CA ALA A 162 -8.63 -4.63 -7.29
C ALA A 162 -7.80 -5.08 -8.49
N VAL A 163 -6.46 -5.09 -8.38
CA VAL A 163 -5.55 -5.60 -9.41
C VAL A 163 -5.82 -7.08 -9.68
N ASN A 164 -5.96 -7.90 -8.63
CA ASN A 164 -6.27 -9.30 -8.80
C ASN A 164 -7.59 -9.53 -9.53
N TRP A 165 -8.63 -8.77 -9.20
CA TRP A 165 -9.95 -8.82 -9.82
C TRP A 165 -9.89 -8.42 -11.29
N SER A 166 -9.28 -7.27 -11.62
CA SER A 166 -9.14 -6.79 -13.01
C SER A 166 -8.34 -7.75 -13.89
N VAL A 167 -7.26 -8.33 -13.34
CA VAL A 167 -6.40 -9.25 -14.10
C VAL A 167 -7.05 -10.63 -14.26
N SER A 168 -7.78 -11.12 -13.24
CA SER A 168 -8.51 -12.39 -13.28
C SER A 168 -9.81 -12.32 -14.10
N GLY A 169 -10.51 -11.18 -14.11
CA GLY A 169 -11.75 -10.98 -14.88
C GLY A 169 -11.55 -11.16 -16.39
N GLN A 170 -10.36 -10.84 -16.90
CA GLN A 170 -9.98 -11.11 -18.30
C GLN A 170 -9.66 -12.59 -18.60
N ASN A 171 -9.41 -13.43 -17.57
CA ASN A 171 -8.97 -14.82 -17.74
C ASN A 171 -10.08 -15.84 -17.46
N ASN A 172 -11.30 -15.38 -17.18
CA ASN A 172 -12.43 -16.20 -16.73
C ASN A 172 -13.17 -16.98 -17.84
N ARG A 173 -12.47 -17.41 -18.89
CA ARG A 173 -13.01 -18.39 -19.85
C ARG A 173 -12.51 -19.83 -19.65
N GLY A 174 -11.74 -20.16 -18.60
CA GLY A 174 -11.27 -21.55 -18.49
C GLY A 174 -10.53 -22.08 -17.26
N GLN A 175 -10.75 -21.59 -16.03
CA GLN A 175 -10.16 -22.28 -14.85
C GLN A 175 -11.19 -22.53 -13.75
N MET A 176 -11.97 -23.59 -13.94
CA MET A 176 -12.75 -24.28 -12.93
C MET A 176 -11.77 -25.10 -12.06
N GLY A 177 -11.43 -24.61 -10.86
CA GLY A 177 -10.55 -25.31 -9.91
C GLY A 177 -9.44 -24.48 -9.27
N GLU A 178 -9.72 -23.27 -8.78
CA GLU A 178 -8.71 -22.52 -8.00
C GLU A 178 -8.45 -23.18 -6.63
N ASN A 179 -7.24 -23.71 -6.45
CA ASN A 179 -6.75 -24.28 -5.20
C ASN A 179 -6.90 -23.28 -4.02
N PRO A 180 -7.47 -23.67 -2.86
CA PRO A 180 -7.66 -22.78 -1.71
C PRO A 180 -6.35 -22.20 -1.20
N PHE A 181 -5.24 -22.97 -1.29
CA PHE A 181 -3.90 -22.51 -0.96
C PHE A 181 -3.44 -21.32 -1.81
N ARG A 182 -3.73 -21.33 -3.12
CA ARG A 182 -3.39 -20.24 -4.04
C ARG A 182 -4.18 -18.96 -3.71
N LYS A 183 -5.46 -19.10 -3.39
CA LYS A 183 -6.28 -17.96 -2.92
C LYS A 183 -5.75 -17.37 -1.62
N GLN A 184 -5.28 -18.21 -0.70
CA GLN A 184 -4.70 -17.75 0.56
C GLN A 184 -3.34 -17.07 0.34
N ALA A 185 -2.47 -17.63 -0.49
CA ALA A 185 -1.19 -17.03 -0.84
C ALA A 185 -1.36 -15.65 -1.50
N LEU A 186 -2.33 -15.49 -2.42
CA LEU A 186 -2.63 -14.20 -3.05
C LEU A 186 -3.08 -13.11 -2.06
N ARG A 187 -3.70 -13.49 -0.93
CA ARG A 187 -4.10 -12.55 0.13
C ARG A 187 -2.92 -12.08 0.97
N LEU A 188 -1.85 -12.86 1.04
CA LEU A 188 -0.64 -12.50 1.78
C LEU A 188 0.35 -11.68 0.92
N VAL A 189 0.06 -11.49 -0.37
CA VAL A 189 0.90 -10.69 -1.27
C VAL A 189 1.11 -9.25 -0.76
N PRO A 190 0.08 -8.49 -0.31
CA PRO A 190 0.28 -7.17 0.27
C PRO A 190 1.17 -7.20 1.51
N LEU A 191 0.98 -8.18 2.39
CA LEU A 191 1.78 -8.35 3.60
C LEU A 191 3.26 -8.56 3.25
N PHE A 192 3.53 -9.47 2.32
CA PHE A 192 4.88 -9.76 1.84
C PHE A 192 5.57 -8.49 1.32
N TRP A 193 4.94 -7.78 0.38
CA TRP A 193 5.54 -6.58 -0.22
C TRP A 193 5.71 -5.44 0.78
N TYR A 194 4.74 -5.24 1.67
CA TYR A 194 4.81 -4.20 2.68
C TYR A 194 5.94 -4.45 3.68
N LEU A 195 6.07 -5.69 4.19
CA LEU A 195 7.15 -6.07 5.11
C LEU A 195 8.53 -6.05 4.43
N LEU A 196 8.61 -6.51 3.17
CA LEU A 196 9.86 -6.52 2.40
C LEU A 196 10.49 -5.12 2.32
N PHE A 197 9.69 -4.09 2.02
CA PHE A 197 10.20 -2.72 1.89
C PHE A 197 10.24 -1.95 3.20
N SER A 198 9.32 -2.21 4.13
CA SER A 198 9.25 -1.48 5.40
C SER A 198 10.21 -1.99 6.47
N VAL A 199 10.64 -3.26 6.36
CA VAL A 199 11.56 -3.91 7.31
C VAL A 199 12.76 -4.51 6.58
N GLY A 200 12.55 -5.23 5.48
CA GLY A 200 13.62 -5.91 4.74
C GLY A 200 14.66 -4.95 4.14
N VAL A 201 14.21 -3.85 3.53
CA VAL A 201 15.13 -2.85 2.95
C VAL A 201 15.96 -2.12 4.02
N PRO A 202 15.39 -1.58 5.12
CA PRO A 202 16.19 -1.03 6.22
C PRO A 202 17.16 -2.04 6.83
N LEU A 203 16.74 -3.31 6.97
CA LEU A 203 17.61 -4.38 7.46
C LEU A 203 18.83 -4.59 6.54
N ALA A 204 18.61 -4.61 5.22
CA ALA A 204 19.68 -4.75 4.23
C ALA A 204 20.62 -3.54 4.19
N ASN A 205 20.12 -2.34 4.52
CA ASN A 205 20.91 -1.10 4.60
C ASN A 205 21.67 -0.95 5.93
N ASN A 206 21.92 -2.03 6.67
CA ASN A 206 22.62 -2.05 7.95
C ASN A 206 21.99 -1.21 9.07
N SER A 207 20.70 -0.86 9.00
CA SER A 207 20.03 -0.10 10.08
C SER A 207 20.08 -0.82 11.42
N LEU A 208 20.11 -2.16 11.43
CA LEU A 208 20.26 -2.96 12.65
C LEU A 208 21.62 -2.73 13.35
N ARG A 209 22.68 -2.39 12.61
CA ARG A 209 24.01 -2.12 13.19
C ARG A 209 24.16 -0.65 13.60
N ALA A 210 23.47 0.26 12.90
CA ALA A 210 23.53 1.69 13.19
C ALA A 210 22.76 2.05 14.46
N ASP A 211 21.51 1.58 14.59
CA ASP A 211 20.67 1.77 15.77
C ASP A 211 19.76 0.54 15.97
N PRO A 212 20.22 -0.46 16.74
CA PRO A 212 19.48 -1.69 16.94
C PRO A 212 18.12 -1.47 17.62
N GLU A 213 18.05 -0.56 18.59
CA GLU A 213 16.85 -0.37 19.40
C GLU A 213 15.74 0.32 18.59
N LEU A 214 16.08 1.39 17.86
CA LEU A 214 15.13 2.10 17.01
C LEU A 214 14.60 1.20 15.88
N PHE A 215 15.49 0.42 15.25
CA PHE A 215 15.12 -0.52 14.21
C PHE A 215 14.18 -1.61 14.73
N LEU A 216 14.50 -2.24 15.87
CA LEU A 216 13.66 -3.28 16.45
C LEU A 216 12.28 -2.74 16.87
N ARG A 217 12.21 -1.54 17.46
CA ARG A 217 10.93 -0.88 17.77
C ARG A 217 10.11 -0.62 16.51
N HIS A 218 10.72 -0.13 15.44
CA HIS A 218 10.06 0.06 14.14
C HIS A 218 9.57 -1.27 13.55
N ALA A 219 10.43 -2.27 13.46
CA ALA A 219 10.11 -3.58 12.90
C ALA A 219 8.99 -4.29 13.71
N ALA A 220 9.05 -4.22 15.04
CA ALA A 220 8.02 -4.76 15.92
C ALA A 220 6.67 -4.04 15.72
N THR A 221 6.68 -2.70 15.63
CA THR A 221 5.46 -1.91 15.38
C THR A 221 4.84 -2.29 14.03
N VAL A 222 5.64 -2.28 12.95
CA VAL A 222 5.17 -2.63 11.61
C VAL A 222 4.63 -4.06 11.57
N GLY A 223 5.36 -5.02 12.14
CA GLY A 223 4.95 -6.42 12.21
C GLY A 223 3.65 -6.61 12.99
N ALA A 224 3.55 -6.04 14.18
CA ALA A 224 2.37 -6.17 15.04
C ALA A 224 1.12 -5.56 14.39
N VAL A 225 1.20 -4.31 13.92
CA VAL A 225 0.06 -3.62 13.30
C VAL A 225 -0.41 -4.35 12.05
N THR A 226 0.51 -4.73 11.15
CA THR A 226 0.13 -5.43 9.91
C THR A 226 -0.43 -6.82 10.19
N ALA A 227 0.06 -7.55 11.19
CA ALA A 227 -0.49 -8.83 11.61
C ALA A 227 -1.92 -8.68 12.13
N VAL A 228 -2.18 -7.72 13.02
CA VAL A 228 -3.52 -7.42 13.55
C VAL A 228 -4.48 -7.06 12.42
N LEU A 229 -4.09 -6.14 11.53
CA LEU A 229 -4.93 -5.75 10.39
C LEU A 229 -5.22 -6.93 9.45
N THR A 230 -4.22 -7.79 9.18
CA THR A 230 -4.41 -9.01 8.37
C THR A 230 -5.44 -9.94 9.01
N LEU A 231 -5.36 -10.14 10.32
CA LEU A 231 -6.30 -10.99 11.06
C LEU A 231 -7.72 -10.41 11.05
N ILE A 232 -7.86 -9.09 11.23
CA ILE A 232 -9.15 -8.39 11.16
C ILE A 232 -9.77 -8.58 9.77
N LEU A 233 -9.02 -8.27 8.71
CA LEU A 233 -9.50 -8.41 7.32
C LEU A 233 -9.90 -9.86 7.01
N TYR A 234 -9.11 -10.83 7.48
CA TYR A 234 -9.41 -12.25 7.31
C TYR A 234 -10.72 -12.67 8.00
N LYS A 235 -10.91 -12.25 9.26
CA LYS A 235 -12.13 -12.55 10.02
C LYS A 235 -13.36 -11.86 9.42
N ALA A 236 -13.25 -10.57 9.10
CA ALA A 236 -14.33 -9.78 8.50
C ALA A 236 -14.80 -10.40 7.18
N GLN A 237 -13.87 -10.83 6.32
CA GLN A 237 -14.22 -11.49 5.07
C GLN A 237 -14.91 -12.84 5.28
N ARG A 238 -14.41 -13.67 6.21
CA ARG A 238 -15.05 -14.96 6.52
C ARG A 238 -16.47 -14.77 7.06
N TRP A 239 -16.64 -13.78 7.94
CA TRP A 239 -17.95 -13.42 8.47
C TRP A 239 -18.90 -12.95 7.36
N TYR A 240 -18.46 -12.06 6.48
CA TYR A 240 -19.25 -11.60 5.33
C TYR A 240 -19.70 -12.74 4.41
N LEU A 241 -18.79 -13.67 4.07
CA LEU A 241 -19.11 -14.83 3.24
C LEU A 241 -20.09 -15.79 3.94
N TRP A 242 -19.96 -15.97 5.25
CA TRP A 242 -20.89 -16.77 6.04
C TRP A 242 -22.29 -16.15 6.02
N VAL A 243 -22.41 -14.83 6.25
CA VAL A 243 -23.69 -14.10 6.20
C VAL A 243 -24.37 -14.23 4.83
N ILE A 244 -23.62 -14.10 3.73
CA ILE A 244 -24.18 -14.27 2.38
C ILE A 244 -24.66 -15.70 2.16
N LYS A 245 -23.87 -16.69 2.54
CA LYS A 245 -24.22 -18.11 2.37
C LYS A 245 -25.47 -18.46 3.16
N ASP A 246 -25.56 -17.97 4.40
CA ASP A 246 -26.71 -18.16 5.27
C ASP A 246 -27.98 -17.54 4.66
N ARG A 247 -27.91 -16.28 4.21
CA ARG A 247 -29.01 -15.61 3.50
C ARG A 247 -29.42 -16.29 2.20
N TYR A 248 -28.47 -16.87 1.46
CA TYR A 248 -28.76 -17.62 0.24
C TYR A 248 -29.48 -18.93 0.57
N ASN A 249 -29.00 -19.69 1.55
CA ASN A 249 -29.61 -20.93 1.99
C ASN A 249 -31.03 -20.73 2.55
N ALA A 250 -31.26 -19.65 3.30
CA ALA A 250 -32.57 -19.30 3.83
C ALA A 250 -33.60 -18.91 2.74
N ARG A 251 -33.15 -18.54 1.53
CA ARG A 251 -34.01 -18.17 0.40
C ARG A 251 -34.32 -19.33 -0.55
N GLN A 252 -33.66 -20.48 -0.42
CA GLN A 252 -34.02 -21.67 -1.19
C GLN A 252 -35.15 -22.40 -0.45
N PRO A 253 -36.39 -22.43 -0.97
CA PRO A 253 -37.43 -23.27 -0.39
C PRO A 253 -36.97 -24.71 -0.48
N THR A 254 -37.09 -25.45 0.62
CA THR A 254 -36.82 -26.87 0.67
C THR A 254 -37.65 -27.56 -0.40
N ALA A 255 -37.00 -28.06 -1.46
CA ALA A 255 -37.60 -28.87 -2.52
C ALA A 255 -38.03 -30.27 -2.01
N SER A 256 -38.40 -30.38 -0.73
CA SER A 256 -38.76 -31.60 -0.02
C SER A 256 -40.22 -31.56 0.49
N SER A 257 -41.09 -30.77 -0.15
CA SER A 257 -42.52 -30.68 0.20
C SER A 257 -43.46 -31.00 -0.97
N LEU A 258 -42.95 -31.67 -2.01
CA LEU A 258 -43.72 -32.19 -3.15
C LEU A 258 -43.52 -33.70 -3.33
N GLU A 259 -43.54 -34.45 -2.24
CA GLU A 259 -43.81 -35.90 -2.23
C GLU A 259 -45.07 -36.18 -1.43
#